data_AF-A0A369QHA4-F1
#
_entry.id   AF-A0A369QHA4-F1
#
_cell.length_a   1.000
_cell.length_b   1.000
_cell.length_c   1.000
_cell.angle_alpha   90.00
_cell.angle_beta   90.00
_cell.angle_gamma   90.00
#
_symmetry.space_group_name_H-M   'P 1'
#
loop_
_entity.id
_entity.type
_entity.pdbx_description
1 polymer ?
#
loop_
_entity_poly.entity_id
_entity_poly.type
_entity_poly.pdbx_seq_one_letter_code
_entity_poly.pdbx_strand_id
1 'polypeptide(L)'
;MIRGKIVLVPFPFDDFSGTKVRPAICLTNEIGFYNHIVIAFISSQVPDIFDQSDFILEKTDKDFATTGLTVRSVIKLHRLVTIPKNLIKRQLGTLPSKWQMAIDKNLKVLFNLK
;
A
#
# COMPACT_ATOMS: atom_id res chain seq x y z
N MET A 1 14.31 -1.90 7.66
CA MET A 1 13.41 -0.86 7.16
C MET A 1 12.43 -1.47 6.20
N ILE A 2 11.14 -1.39 6.54
CA ILE A 2 10.06 -2.03 5.78
C ILE A 2 9.21 -1.03 5.01
N ARG A 3 9.29 0.26 5.34
CA ARG A 3 8.61 1.33 4.61
C ARG A 3 8.93 1.29 3.12
N GLY A 4 7.91 1.51 2.30
CA GLY A 4 8.02 1.50 0.84
C GLY A 4 7.98 0.10 0.23
N LYS A 5 7.98 -0.97 1.02
CA LYS A 5 7.88 -2.34 0.49
C LYS A 5 6.45 -2.71 0.17
N ILE A 6 6.26 -3.40 -0.95
CA ILE A 6 5.00 -4.01 -1.32
C ILE A 6 5.01 -5.45 -0.82
N VAL A 7 4.02 -5.79 -0.02
CA VAL A 7 3.94 -7.05 0.72
C VAL A 7 2.60 -7.73 0.50
N LEU A 8 2.58 -9.05 0.66
CA LEU A 8 1.39 -9.86 0.62
C LEU A 8 0.94 -10.17 2.06
N VAL A 9 -0.28 -9.78 2.42
CA VAL A 9 -0.82 -9.86 3.78
C VAL A 9 -2.28 -10.33 3.76
N PRO A 10 -2.78 -10.97 4.82
CA PRO A 10 -4.22 -11.10 5.05
C PRO A 10 -4.81 -9.70 5.28
N PHE A 11 -5.52 -9.17 4.30
CA PHE A 11 -6.16 -7.86 4.38
C PHE A 11 -7.66 -8.03 4.62
N PRO A 12 -8.27 -7.31 5.58
CA PRO A 12 -9.68 -7.44 5.90
C PRO A 12 -10.59 -6.97 4.75
N PHE A 13 -11.76 -7.56 4.65
CA PHE A 13 -12.86 -6.97 3.89
C PHE A 13 -13.38 -5.71 4.61
N ASP A 14 -14.05 -4.83 3.87
CA ASP A 14 -14.55 -3.55 4.41
C ASP A 14 -15.67 -3.74 5.43
N ASP A 15 -16.38 -4.87 5.37
CA ASP A 15 -17.38 -5.31 6.36
C ASP A 15 -16.77 -6.12 7.52
N PHE A 16 -15.44 -6.29 7.54
CA PHE A 16 -14.69 -7.11 8.48
C PHE A 16 -15.15 -8.59 8.60
N SER A 17 -15.92 -9.08 7.63
CA SER A 17 -16.45 -10.47 7.61
C SER A 17 -15.35 -11.53 7.52
N GLY A 18 -14.16 -11.14 7.05
CA GLY A 18 -13.01 -12.02 6.91
C GLY A 18 -11.82 -11.30 6.32
N THR A 19 -10.83 -12.09 5.89
CA THR A 19 -9.63 -11.57 5.24
C THR A 19 -9.37 -12.30 3.94
N LYS A 20 -8.73 -11.61 3.00
CA LYS A 20 -8.16 -12.21 1.80
C LYS A 20 -6.70 -11.82 1.70
N VAL A 21 -5.88 -12.74 1.21
CA VAL A 21 -4.46 -12.45 0.97
C VAL A 21 -4.35 -11.51 -0.23
N ARG A 22 -3.86 -10.28 0.01
CA ARG A 22 -3.79 -9.21 -0.99
C ARG A 22 -2.49 -8.42 -0.89
N PRO A 23 -2.03 -7.77 -1.97
CA PRO A 23 -0.91 -6.85 -1.91
C PRO A 23 -1.26 -5.60 -1.09
N ALA A 24 -0.28 -5.08 -0.37
CA ALA A 24 -0.35 -3.85 0.41
C ALA A 24 1.01 -3.12 0.39
N ILE A 25 1.00 -1.80 0.53
CA ILE A 25 2.23 -0.99 0.66
C ILE A 25 2.47 -0.68 2.15
N CYS A 26 3.70 -0.88 2.62
CA CYS A 26 4.11 -0.46 3.97
C CYS A 26 4.37 1.05 4.00
N LEU A 27 3.57 1.80 4.76
CA LEU A 27 3.68 3.26 4.86
C LEU A 27 4.62 3.72 5.97
N THR A 28 4.81 2.88 6.99
CA THR A 28 5.72 3.14 8.11
C THR A 28 6.83 2.09 8.17
N ASN A 29 7.87 2.39 8.94
CA ASN A 29 8.70 1.32 9.50
C ASN A 29 7.95 0.63 10.65
N GLU A 30 8.58 -0.38 11.23
CA GLU A 30 8.11 -1.04 12.44
C GLU A 30 8.02 -0.04 13.61
N ILE A 31 6.90 -0.02 14.32
CA ILE A 31 6.60 0.87 15.45
C ILE A 31 6.32 0.04 16.70
N GLY A 32 6.95 0.42 17.80
CA GLY A 32 6.72 -0.16 19.13
C GLY A 32 7.27 -1.58 19.30
N PHE A 33 7.08 -2.13 20.50
CA PHE A 33 7.61 -3.45 20.90
C PHE A 33 7.13 -4.60 20.00
N TYR A 34 5.87 -4.54 19.57
CA TYR A 34 5.24 -5.58 18.75
C TYR A 34 5.53 -5.43 17.24
N ASN A 35 6.40 -4.51 16.84
CA ASN A 35 6.78 -4.27 15.44
C ASN A 35 5.55 -4.06 14.52
N HIS A 36 4.65 -3.17 14.93
CA HIS A 36 3.47 -2.83 14.14
C HIS A 36 3.83 -1.96 12.94
N ILE A 37 3.11 -2.13 11.84
CA ILE A 37 3.31 -1.38 10.61
C ILE A 37 1.95 -0.93 10.11
N VAL A 38 1.86 0.34 9.69
CA VAL A 38 0.70 0.84 8.96
C VAL A 38 0.86 0.52 7.49
N ILE A 39 -0.15 -0.12 6.91
CA ILE A 39 -0.19 -0.52 5.51
C ILE A 39 -1.39 0.10 4.79
N ALA A 40 -1.24 0.37 3.49
CA ALA A 40 -2.33 0.77 2.60
C ALA A 40 -2.68 -0.35 1.62
N PHE A 41 -3.97 -0.45 1.30
CA PHE A 41 -4.50 -1.45 0.39
C PHE A 41 -4.06 -1.23 -1.07
N ILE A 42 -3.75 -2.32 -1.80
CA ILE A 42 -3.52 -2.29 -3.25
C ILE A 42 -4.55 -3.17 -3.96
N SER A 43 -5.19 -2.63 -4.98
CA SER A 43 -6.17 -3.32 -5.83
C SER A 43 -5.71 -3.36 -7.28
N SER A 44 -5.95 -4.48 -7.98
CA SER A 44 -5.84 -4.53 -9.44
C SER A 44 -7.08 -4.00 -10.15
N GLN A 45 -8.19 -3.82 -9.42
CA GLN A 45 -9.41 -3.18 -9.94
C GLN A 45 -9.24 -1.68 -9.83
N VAL A 46 -8.79 -1.08 -10.94
CA VAL A 46 -8.56 0.35 -11.08
C VAL A 46 -9.88 0.98 -11.58
N PRO A 47 -10.53 1.85 -10.81
CA PRO A 47 -11.80 2.47 -11.22
C PRO A 47 -11.58 3.50 -12.34
N ASP A 48 -12.64 3.84 -13.08
CA ASP A 48 -12.59 4.91 -14.08
C ASP A 48 -12.57 6.32 -13.46
N ILE A 49 -13.15 6.44 -12.25
CA ILE A 49 -13.18 7.66 -11.45
C ILE A 49 -12.29 7.44 -10.23
N PHE A 50 -11.33 8.33 -10.01
CA PHE A 50 -10.33 8.23 -8.95
C PHE A 50 -10.65 9.15 -7.78
N ASP A 51 -10.43 8.66 -6.57
CA ASP A 51 -10.43 9.50 -5.37
C ASP A 51 -9.11 10.27 -5.25
N GLN A 52 -9.10 11.39 -4.51
CA GLN A 52 -7.86 12.13 -4.23
C GLN A 52 -6.80 11.30 -3.48
N SER A 53 -7.24 10.24 -2.81
CA SER A 53 -6.39 9.31 -2.05
C SER A 53 -5.92 8.11 -2.86
N ASP A 54 -6.36 7.97 -4.11
CA ASP A 54 -5.92 6.91 -5.00
C ASP A 54 -4.57 7.27 -5.65
N PHE A 55 -3.65 6.30 -5.70
CA PHE A 55 -2.39 6.43 -6.44
C PHE A 55 -2.27 5.29 -7.44
N ILE A 56 -2.25 5.63 -8.73
CA ILE A 56 -2.26 4.65 -9.81
C ILE A 56 -0.83 4.19 -10.13
N LEU A 57 -0.64 2.89 -10.19
CA LEU A 57 0.57 2.22 -10.62
C LEU A 57 0.38 1.75 -12.06
N GLU A 58 0.87 2.55 -13.00
CA GLU A 58 0.79 2.25 -14.42
C GLU A 58 1.82 1.20 -14.83
N LYS A 59 1.36 0.13 -15.49
CA LYS A 59 2.22 -0.97 -15.94
C LYS A 59 3.23 -0.53 -17.01
N THR A 60 2.92 0.54 -17.74
CA THR A 60 3.79 1.12 -18.77
C THR A 60 4.94 1.94 -18.20
N ASP A 61 4.93 2.27 -16.91
CA ASP A 61 6.04 2.97 -16.26
C ASP A 61 7.26 2.05 -16.13
N LYS A 62 8.44 2.58 -16.42
CA LYS A 62 9.72 1.85 -16.36
C LYS A 62 10.00 1.32 -14.96
N ASP A 63 9.57 2.06 -13.94
CA ASP A 63 9.82 1.70 -12.55
C ASP A 63 8.80 0.66 -12.02
N PHE A 64 7.75 0.35 -12.78
CA PHE A 64 6.69 -0.57 -12.36
C PHE A 64 7.23 -1.97 -12.02
N ALA A 65 8.23 -2.46 -12.74
CA ALA A 65 8.82 -3.78 -12.51
C ALA A 65 9.38 -3.95 -11.09
N THR A 66 9.85 -2.86 -10.45
CA THR A 66 10.41 -2.88 -9.10
C THR A 66 9.36 -3.19 -8.02
N THR A 67 8.07 -2.96 -8.33
CA THR A 67 6.96 -3.19 -7.40
C THR A 67 6.68 -4.68 -7.16
N GLY A 68 7.07 -5.55 -8.09
CA GLY A 68 6.71 -6.97 -8.08
C GLY A 68 5.24 -7.26 -8.39
N LEU A 69 4.45 -6.24 -8.76
CA LEU A 69 3.08 -6.41 -9.26
C LEU A 69 3.11 -6.81 -10.74
N THR A 70 2.11 -7.57 -11.18
CA THR A 70 2.04 -8.10 -12.57
C THR A 70 1.10 -7.32 -13.48
N VAL A 71 0.20 -6.53 -12.90
CA VAL A 71 -0.88 -5.81 -13.57
C VAL A 71 -1.01 -4.39 -13.05
N ARG A 72 -1.52 -3.49 -13.89
CA ARG A 72 -1.91 -2.13 -13.49
C ARG A 72 -2.73 -2.19 -12.19
N SER A 73 -2.36 -1.36 -11.23
CA SER A 73 -2.92 -1.42 -9.88
C SER A 73 -3.16 -0.02 -9.32
N VAL A 74 -3.95 0.08 -8.27
CA VAL A 74 -4.21 1.32 -7.53
C VAL A 74 -3.94 1.10 -6.05
N ILE A 75 -3.20 2.03 -5.44
CA ILE A 75 -3.01 2.12 -4.00
C ILE A 75 -4.13 3.00 -3.45
N LYS A 76 -4.93 2.47 -2.52
CA LYS A 76 -6.03 3.21 -1.87
C LYS A 76 -5.57 3.72 -0.52
N LEU A 77 -5.12 4.97 -0.44
CA LEU A 77 -4.53 5.53 0.78
C LEU A 77 -5.56 5.77 1.90
N HIS A 78 -6.85 5.83 1.59
CA HIS A 78 -7.91 5.89 2.61
C HIS A 78 -8.20 4.52 3.27
N ARG A 79 -7.68 3.41 2.71
CA ARG A 79 -7.86 2.05 3.24
C ARG A 79 -6.61 1.61 3.98
N LEU A 80 -6.52 2.04 5.23
CA LEU A 80 -5.37 1.81 6.10
C LEU A 80 -5.67 0.79 7.19
N VAL A 81 -4.70 -0.07 7.45
CA VAL A 81 -4.75 -1.02 8.57
C VAL A 81 -3.38 -1.08 9.24
N THR A 82 -3.38 -1.23 10.56
CA THR A 82 -2.18 -1.51 11.33
C THR A 82 -2.09 -3.01 11.59
N ILE A 83 -0.98 -3.63 11.22
CA ILE A 83 -0.74 -5.07 11.44
C ILE A 83 0.61 -5.29 12.12
N PRO A 84 0.77 -6.34 12.94
CA PRO A 84 2.11 -6.77 13.35
C PRO A 84 2.88 -7.34 12.16
N LYS A 85 4.18 -7.07 12.08
CA LYS A 85 5.06 -7.47 10.96
C LYS A 85 5.03 -8.97 10.64
N ASN A 86 4.80 -9.81 11.64
CA ASN A 86 4.73 -11.27 11.49
C ASN A 86 3.54 -11.75 10.63
N LEU A 87 2.52 -10.91 10.38
CA LEU A 87 1.42 -11.24 9.46
C LEU A 87 1.80 -11.12 7.98
N ILE A 88 2.96 -10.52 7.68
CA ILE A 88 3.47 -10.43 6.32
C ILE A 88 3.85 -11.82 5.83
N LYS A 89 3.18 -12.28 4.77
CA LYS A 89 3.42 -13.59 4.16
C LYS A 89 4.65 -13.57 3.25
N ARG A 90 4.80 -12.50 2.46
CA ARG A 90 5.91 -12.36 1.50
C ARG A 90 6.08 -10.90 1.09
N GLN A 91 7.31 -10.49 0.79
CA GLN A 91 7.60 -9.23 0.08
C GLN A 91 7.53 -9.48 -1.43
N LEU A 92 6.76 -8.67 -2.16
CA LEU A 92 6.67 -8.72 -3.63
C LEU A 92 7.73 -7.86 -4.30
N GLY A 93 7.96 -6.66 -3.76
CA GLY A 93 8.90 -5.71 -4.32
C GLY A 93 8.98 -4.44 -3.48
N THR A 94 9.44 -3.36 -4.09
CA THR A 94 9.65 -2.08 -3.43
C THR A 94 9.12 -0.98 -4.33
N LEU A 95 8.43 -0.01 -3.73
CA LEU A 95 7.95 1.17 -4.41
C LEU A 95 9.12 2.14 -4.66
N PRO A 96 9.32 2.66 -5.88
CA PRO A 96 10.32 3.68 -6.17
C PRO A 96 10.20 4.91 -5.26
N SER A 97 11.33 5.55 -4.95
CA SER A 97 11.38 6.74 -4.09
C SER A 97 10.50 7.89 -4.60
N LYS A 98 10.46 8.09 -5.93
CA LYS A 98 9.59 9.07 -6.59
C LYS A 98 8.12 8.88 -6.22
N TRP A 99 7.63 7.64 -6.24
CA TRP A 99 6.25 7.31 -5.91
C TRP A 99 6.00 7.36 -4.41
N GLN A 100 6.98 7.01 -3.57
CA GLN A 100 6.88 7.20 -2.13
C GLN A 100 6.65 8.68 -1.76
N MET A 101 7.38 9.61 -2.40
CA MET A 101 7.18 11.05 -2.17
C MET A 101 5.77 11.52 -2.59
N ALA A 102 5.24 10.99 -3.69
CA ALA A 102 3.88 11.30 -4.13
C ALA A 102 2.83 10.76 -3.14
N ILE A 103 3.02 9.53 -2.64
CA ILE A 103 2.18 8.96 -1.58
C ILE A 103 2.24 9.82 -0.32
N ASP A 104 3.42 10.29 0.10
CA ASP A 104 3.54 11.14 1.29
C ASP A 104 2.75 12.45 1.14
N LYS A 105 2.78 13.06 -0.05
CA LYS A 105 1.96 14.23 -0.35
C LYS A 105 0.47 13.89 -0.27
N ASN A 106 0.05 12.79 -0.87
CA ASN A 106 -1.36 12.38 -0.85
C ASN A 106 -1.84 12.01 0.56
N LEU A 107 -0.99 11.43 1.40
CA LEU A 107 -1.29 11.15 2.81
C LEU A 107 -1.48 12.45 3.60
N LYS A 108 -0.65 13.47 3.37
CA LYS A 108 -0.84 14.79 4.00
C LYS A 108 -2.19 15.39 3.62
N VAL A 109 -2.56 15.33 2.34
CA VAL A 109 -3.87 15.80 1.86
C VAL A 109 -5.01 15.01 2.50
N LEU A 110 -4.92 13.67 2.49
CA LEU A 110 -5.93 12.78 3.07
C LEU A 110 -6.21 13.07 4.54
N PHE A 111 -5.16 13.31 5.33
CA PHE A 111 -5.27 13.59 6.77
C PHE A 111 -5.38 15.07 7.11
N ASN A 112 -5.51 15.95 6.11
CA ASN A 112 -5.54 17.41 6.28
C ASN A 112 -4.37 17.94 7.12
N LEU A 113 -3.17 17.42 6.87
CA LEU A 113 -1.93 17.79 7.55
C LEU A 113 -1.20 18.88 6.75
N LYS A 114 -0.64 19.86 7.47
CA LYS A 114 0.15 20.97 6.89
C LYS A 114 1.56 20.54 6.52
#